data_AF-A0A843KBI2-F1
#
_entry.id   AF-A0A843KBI2-F1
#
_cell.length_a   1.000
_cell.length_b   1.000
_cell.length_c   1.000
_cell.angle_alpha   90.00
_cell.angle_beta   90.00
_cell.angle_gamma   90.00
#
_symmetry.space_group_name_H-M   'P 1'
#
loop_
_entity.id
_entity.type
_entity.pdbx_description
1 polymer ?
#
loop_
_entity_poly.entity_id
_entity_poly.type
_entity_poly.pdbx_seq_one_letter_code
_entity_poly.pdbx_strand_id
1 'polypeptide(L)' 'MTAGQWPREYNLMVTGTIGILLKAKLEGKIPSLRHDLDVLRESGFWLGEELYLKILEQATKPHKVG' A
#
# COMPACT_ATOMS: atom_id res chain seq x y z
N MET A 1 21.77 -16.77 -17.32
CA MET A 1 22.09 -15.75 -16.28
C MET A 1 20.88 -14.84 -16.17
N THR A 2 20.35 -14.74 -14.96
CA THR A 2 18.99 -14.32 -14.59
C THR A 2 18.67 -12.87 -14.96
N ALA A 3 17.57 -12.68 -15.70
CA ALA A 3 16.91 -11.39 -15.84
C ALA A 3 16.25 -11.05 -14.49
N GLY A 4 16.81 -10.06 -13.80
CA GLY A 4 16.35 -9.66 -12.46
C GLY A 4 17.16 -8.52 -11.89
N GLN A 5 17.41 -7.49 -12.70
CA GLN A 5 17.93 -6.20 -12.22
C GLN A 5 16.72 -5.32 -11.96
N TRP A 6 16.15 -5.38 -10.76
CA TRP A 6 15.17 -4.40 -10.31
C TRP A 6 15.93 -3.23 -9.69
N PRO A 7 15.89 -2.01 -10.27
CA PRO A 7 16.45 -0.84 -9.64
C PRO A 7 15.66 -0.54 -8.37
N ARG A 8 16.40 -0.63 -7.26
CA ARG A 8 16.37 0.24 -6.08
C ARG A 8 15.61 1.53 -6.42
N GLU A 9 14.61 1.90 -5.62
CA GLU A 9 13.66 3.02 -5.85
C GLU A 9 12.35 2.63 -6.54
N TYR A 10 11.66 1.64 -5.99
CA TYR A 10 10.20 1.74 -5.94
C TYR A 10 9.84 2.90 -5.00
N ASN A 11 9.99 4.13 -5.50
CA ASN A 11 9.23 5.27 -5.02
C ASN A 11 7.78 4.95 -5.35
N LEU A 12 7.18 4.13 -4.47
CA LEU A 12 5.84 3.62 -4.61
C LEU A 12 4.91 4.81 -4.50
N MET A 13 4.72 5.48 -5.64
CA MET A 13 3.66 6.44 -5.84
C MET A 13 2.41 5.59 -5.79
N VAL A 14 1.89 5.37 -4.58
CA VAL A 14 0.61 4.73 -4.36
C VAL A 14 -0.44 5.71 -4.91
N THR A 15 -0.64 5.69 -6.22
CA THR A 15 -1.56 6.58 -6.92
C THR A 15 -2.89 5.87 -7.14
N GLY A 16 -3.98 6.64 -7.09
CA GLY A 16 -5.35 6.10 -7.21
C GLY A 16 -5.96 5.66 -5.88
N THR A 17 -6.85 4.67 -5.93
CA THR A 17 -7.70 4.24 -4.79
C THR A 17 -6.90 3.86 -3.55
N ILE A 18 -5.77 3.16 -3.73
CA ILE A 18 -4.92 2.73 -2.61
C ILE A 18 -4.34 3.93 -1.85
N GLY A 19 -3.93 5.00 -2.55
CA GLY A 19 -3.35 6.18 -1.92
C GLY A 19 -4.39 6.94 -1.08
N ILE A 20 -5.63 6.96 -1.56
CA ILE A 20 -6.77 7.53 -0.82
C ILE A 20 -7.06 6.70 0.43
N LEU A 21 -7.10 5.37 0.31
CA LEU A 21 -7.32 4.48 1.45
C LEU A 21 -6.20 4.59 2.50
N LEU A 22 -4.95 4.61 2.05
CA LEU A 22 -3.79 4.79 2.95
C LEU A 22 -3.87 6.13 3.68
N LYS A 23 -4.15 7.23 2.96
CA LYS A 23 -4.34 8.54 3.56
C LYS A 23 -5.51 8.54 4.55
N ALA A 24 -6.65 7.97 4.18
CA ALA A 24 -7.81 7.85 5.07
C ALA A 24 -7.48 7.08 6.35
N LYS A 25 -6.65 6.03 6.27
CA LYS A 25 -6.21 5.28 7.45
C LYS A 25 -5.30 6.12 8.34
N LEU A 26 -4.34 6.83 7.75
CA LEU A 26 -3.43 7.73 8.47
C LEU A 26 -4.17 8.90 9.12
N GLU A 27 -5.23 9.41 8.48
CA GLU A 27 -6.12 10.43 9.03
C GLU A 27 -7.16 9.87 10.03
N GLY A 28 -7.15 8.56 10.30
CA GLY A 28 -8.11 7.91 11.22
C GLY A 28 -9.56 7.85 10.71
N LYS A 29 -9.78 8.13 9.41
CA LYS A 29 -11.12 8.12 8.77
C LYS A 29 -11.64 6.72 8.50
N ILE A 30 -10.75 5.73 8.35
CA ILE A 30 -11.12 4.32 8.21
C ILE A 30 -10.52 3.47 9.32
N PRO A 31 -11.29 2.47 9.83
CA PRO A 31 -10.85 1.64 10.94
C PRO A 31 -9.77 0.63 10.53
N SER A 32 -9.78 0.12 9.29
CA SER A 32 -8.82 -0.92 8.87
C SER A 32 -8.53 -0.89 7.37
N LEU A 33 -7.40 -0.30 6.99
CA LEU A 33 -6.88 -0.33 5.62
C LEU A 33 -6.76 -1.76 5.07
N ARG A 34 -6.41 -2.71 5.94
CA ARG A 34 -6.26 -4.11 5.56
C ARG A 34 -7.55 -4.70 5.00
N HIS A 35 -8.69 -4.35 5.60
CA HIS A 35 -10.00 -4.83 5.16
C HIS A 35 -10.34 -4.26 3.78
N ASP A 36 -10.18 -2.95 3.59
CA ASP A 36 -10.45 -2.31 2.31
C ASP A 36 -9.56 -2.85 1.16
N LEU A 37 -8.28 -3.14 1.46
CA LEU A 37 -7.37 -3.75 0.47
C LEU A 37 -7.76 -5.19 0.12
N ASP A 38 -8.29 -5.95 1.09
CA ASP A 38 -8.74 -7.32 0.88
C ASP A 38 -9.98 -7.34 -0.04
N VAL A 39 -10.95 -6.47 0.23
CA VAL A 39 -12.14 -6.27 -0.61
C VAL A 39 -11.75 -5.87 -2.03
N LEU A 40 -10.78 -4.97 -2.20
CA LEU A 40 -10.27 -4.61 -3.52
C LEU A 40 -9.67 -5.82 -4.25
N ARG A 41 -8.92 -6.65 -3.55
CA ARG A 41 -8.33 -7.87 -4.10
C ARG A 41 -9.39 -8.87 -4.53
N GLU A 42 -10.44 -9.06 -3.74
CA GLU A 42 -11.59 -9.90 -4.09
C GLU A 42 -12.39 -9.34 -5.28
N SER A 43 -12.45 -8.01 -5.42
CA SER A 43 -13.06 -7.33 -6.56
C SER A 43 -12.28 -7.50 -7.88
N GLY A 44 -11.12 -8.17 -7.88
CA GLY A 44 -10.28 -8.35 -9.05
C GLY A 44 -9.15 -7.33 -9.19
N PHE A 45 -8.90 -6.50 -8.16
CA PHE A 45 -7.74 -5.63 -8.14
C PHE A 45 -6.47 -6.46 -7.88
N TRP A 46 -5.60 -6.57 -8.88
CA TRP A 46 -4.36 -7.33 -8.74
C TRP A 46 -3.31 -6.55 -7.94
N LEU A 47 -3.29 -6.78 -6.63
CA LEU A 47 -2.29 -6.28 -5.70
C LEU A 47 -1.22 -7.36 -5.47
N GLY A 48 -0.01 -7.11 -5.94
CA GLY A 48 1.13 -7.99 -5.63
C GLY A 48 1.38 -8.06 -4.12
N GLU A 49 1.77 -9.22 -3.61
CA GLU A 49 1.95 -9.45 -2.17
C GLU A 49 2.96 -8.50 -1.53
N GLU A 50 4.11 -8.25 -2.18
CA GLU A 50 5.08 -7.26 -1.71
C GLU A 50 4.50 -5.85 -1.59
N LEU A 51 3.64 -5.46 -2.55
CA LEU A 51 2.99 -4.16 -2.54
C LEU A 51 1.98 -4.06 -1.39
N TYR A 52 1.15 -5.08 -1.23
CA TYR A 52 0.19 -5.20 -0.13
C TYR A 52 0.89 -5.05 1.23
N LEU A 53 1.98 -5.79 1.46
CA LEU A 53 2.74 -5.72 2.70
C LEU A 53 3.36 -4.34 2.93
N LYS A 54 3.94 -3.70 1.90
CA LYS A 54 4.48 -2.34 2.00
C LYS A 54 3.42 -1.31 2.38
N ILE A 55 2.22 -1.39 1.79
CA ILE A 55 1.12 -0.47 2.11
C ILE A 55 0.69 -0.64 3.57
N LEU A 56 0.58 -1.88 4.05
CA LEU A 56 0.26 -2.16 5.44
C LEU A 56 1.33 -1.65 6.40
N GLU A 57 2.61 -1.82 6.06
CA GLU A 57 3.72 -1.31 6.87
C GLU A 57 3.71 0.22 6.98
N GLN A 58 3.35 0.92 5.89
CA GLN A 58 3.21 2.38 5.93
C GLN A 58 2.01 2.83 6.78
N ALA A 59 0.95 2.03 6.86
CA ALA A 59 -0.21 2.34 7.69
C ALA A 59 0.04 2.09 9.19
N THR A 60 0.99 1.24 9.56
CA THR A 60 1.35 0.96 10.96
C THR A 60 2.44 1.88 11.49
N LYS A 61 3.27 2.46 10.62
CA LYS A 61 4.26 3.46 11.01
C LYS A 61 3.59 4.84 11.10
N PRO A 62 3.45 5.44 12.30
CA PRO A 62 3.07 6.84 12.37
C PRO A 62 4.15 7.64 11.65
N HIS A 63 3.76 8.40 10.64
CA HIS A 63 4.65 9.30 9.93
C HIS A 63 5.20 10.30 10.96
N LYS A 64 6.42 10.08 11.46
CA LYS A 64 7.20 11.16 12.08
C LYS A 64 7.59 12.08 10.96
N VAL A 65 6.77 13.11 10.75
CA VAL A 65 7.15 14.31 10.01
C VAL A 65 8.25 14.95 10.87
N GLY A 66 9.50 14.79 10.43
CA GLY A 66 10.65 15.52 10.94
C GLY A 66 10.87 16.78 10.12
#